data_AF-A0A919GCC4-F1
#
_entry.id   AF-A0A919GCC4-F1
#
_cell.length_a   1.000
_cell.length_b   1.000
_cell.length_c   1.000
_cell.angle_alpha   90.00
_cell.angle_beta   90.00
_cell.angle_gamma   90.00
#
_symmetry.space_group_name_H-M   'P 1'
#
loop_
_entity.id
_entity.type
_entity.pdbx_description
1 polymer ?
#
loop_
_entity_poly.entity_id
_entity_poly.type
_entity_poly.pdbx_seq_one_letter_code
_entity_poly.pdbx_strand_id
1 'polypeptide(L)'
;MADQENQQESGQPRTPDDALGYEHARDALLEVVRQLETGGTSLEESLALWERGEQLAKVCQRWLDGARARLDAALAAEEAAGQG
;
A
#
# COMPACT_ATOMS: atom_id res chain seq x y z
N MET A 1 -27.94 15.52 -12.53
CA MET A 1 -27.47 14.23 -12.00
C MET A 1 -26.06 14.47 -11.51
N ALA A 2 -25.93 14.51 -10.19
CA ALA A 2 -24.65 14.65 -9.49
C ALA A 2 -23.89 13.32 -9.51
N ASP A 3 -22.61 13.40 -9.17
CA ASP A 3 -21.68 12.33 -8.83
C ASP A 3 -21.15 11.47 -9.99
N GLN A 4 -19.91 11.75 -10.42
CA GLN A 4 -18.78 10.86 -10.10
C GLN A 4 -17.44 11.55 -10.42
N GLU A 5 -17.09 12.58 -9.64
CA GLU A 5 -15.67 12.84 -9.35
C GLU A 5 -15.21 11.65 -8.48
N ASN A 6 -14.43 10.72 -9.04
CA ASN A 6 -13.37 9.94 -8.37
C ASN A 6 -12.98 8.70 -9.21
N GLN A 7 -12.20 8.90 -10.28
CA GLN A 7 -11.60 7.80 -11.06
C GLN A 7 -10.16 7.46 -10.59
N GLN A 8 -9.88 7.56 -9.29
CA GLN A 8 -8.52 7.43 -8.76
C GLN A 8 -8.26 6.16 -7.94
N GLU A 9 -8.67 4.99 -8.40
CA GLU A 9 -8.27 3.72 -7.77
C GLU A 9 -7.83 2.70 -8.83
N SER A 10 -6.56 2.77 -9.20
CA SER A 10 -5.90 1.77 -10.05
C SER A 10 -4.45 1.79 -9.63
N GLY A 11 -4.14 0.98 -8.62
CA GLY A 11 -2.94 1.18 -7.83
C GLY A 11 -1.70 0.60 -8.49
N GLN A 12 -1.36 1.07 -9.69
CA GLN A 12 -0.02 1.06 -10.29
C GLN A 12 0.71 2.13 -9.56
N PRO A 13 2.01 1.97 -9.27
CA PRO A 13 2.78 3.16 -9.32
C PRO A 13 2.58 3.73 -10.73
N ARG A 14 1.63 4.68 -10.86
CA ARG A 14 1.33 5.36 -12.12
C ARG A 14 2.54 6.17 -12.54
N THR A 15 3.41 6.42 -11.57
CA THR A 15 4.67 7.13 -11.67
C THR A 15 5.73 6.45 -10.78
N PRO A 16 7.03 6.64 -11.07
CA PRO A 16 8.11 6.27 -10.15
C PRO A 16 7.92 6.82 -8.74
N ASP A 17 7.27 7.98 -8.58
CA ASP A 17 6.95 8.61 -7.30
C ASP A 17 6.03 7.74 -6.43
N ASP A 18 5.10 7.02 -7.02
CA ASP A 18 4.22 6.09 -6.31
C ASP A 18 4.97 4.83 -5.82
N ALA A 19 5.94 4.34 -6.61
CA ALA A 19 6.79 3.22 -6.21
C ALA A 19 7.74 3.63 -5.08
N LEU A 20 8.27 4.85 -5.15
CA LEU A 20 8.97 5.50 -4.04
C LEU A 20 8.04 5.61 -2.82
N GLY A 21 6.74 5.84 -3.00
CA GLY A 21 5.74 5.86 -1.93
C GLY A 21 5.57 4.52 -1.20
N TYR A 22 5.50 3.40 -1.93
CA TYR A 22 5.44 2.06 -1.32
C TYR A 22 6.75 1.70 -0.60
N GLU A 23 7.89 1.84 -1.27
CA GLU A 23 9.20 1.48 -0.70
C GLU A 23 9.49 2.32 0.56
N HIS A 24 9.17 3.61 0.53
CA HIS A 24 9.31 4.48 1.70
C HIS A 24 8.40 4.07 2.86
N ALA A 25 7.13 3.73 2.58
CA ALA A 25 6.21 3.25 3.61
C ALA A 25 6.68 1.92 4.22
N ARG A 26 7.19 1.00 3.40
CA ARG A 26 7.77 -0.27 3.85
C ARG A 26 9.00 -0.04 4.74
N ASP A 27 9.93 0.81 4.32
CA ASP A 27 11.15 1.07 5.07
C ASP A 27 10.85 1.74 6.42
N ALA A 28 9.89 2.68 6.45
CA ALA A 28 9.41 3.27 7.70
C ALA A 28 8.72 2.23 8.61
N LEU A 29 8.00 1.25 8.05
CA LEU A 29 7.36 0.19 8.82
C LEU A 29 8.41 -0.75 9.44
N LEU A 30 9.45 -1.11 8.69
CA LEU A 30 10.56 -1.92 9.19
C LEU A 30 11.26 -1.25 10.36
N GLU A 31 11.47 0.07 10.29
CA GLU A 31 12.06 0.84 11.38
C GLU A 31 11.19 0.80 12.65
N VAL A 32 9.86 0.96 12.50
CA VAL A 32 8.92 0.87 13.62
C VAL A 32 8.95 -0.52 14.26
N VAL A 33 8.91 -1.58 13.45
CA VAL A 33 8.98 -2.97 13.94
C VAL A 33 10.28 -3.19 14.72
N ARG A 34 11.41 -2.74 14.17
CA ARG A 34 12.71 -2.88 14.83
C ARG A 34 12.74 -2.18 16.20
N GLN A 35 12.13 -0.99 16.31
CA GLN A 35 12.06 -0.28 17.59
C GLN A 35 11.19 -1.02 18.61
N LEU A 36 10.03 -1.55 18.17
CA LEU A 36 9.17 -2.38 19.01
C LEU A 36 9.87 -3.66 19.49
N GLU A 37 10.62 -4.34 18.61
CA GLU A 37 11.38 -5.56 18.92
C GLU A 37 12.57 -5.30 19.84
N THR A 38 13.23 -4.15 19.70
CA THR A 38 14.32 -3.74 20.59
C THR A 38 13.83 -3.55 22.01
N GLY A 39 12.58 -3.07 22.17
CA GLY A 39 12.01 -2.73 23.47
C GLY A 39 12.75 -1.57 24.13
N GLY A 40 12.63 -1.44 25.45
CA GLY A 40 13.24 -0.34 26.21
C GLY A 40 12.51 1.00 26.11
N THR A 41 11.38 1.02 25.39
CA THR A 41 10.43 2.14 25.30
C THR A 41 9.40 2.06 26.42
N SER A 42 8.88 3.21 26.84
CA SER A 42 7.71 3.26 27.73
C SER A 42 6.48 2.66 27.05
N LEU A 43 5.43 2.39 27.85
CA LEU A 43 4.16 1.88 27.32
C LEU A 43 3.54 2.85 26.30
N GLU A 44 3.55 4.14 26.60
CA GLU A 44 2.98 5.18 25.73
C GLU A 44 3.74 5.26 24.40
N GLU A 45 5.07 5.24 24.43
CA GLU A 45 5.90 5.18 23.22
C GLU A 45 5.66 3.90 22.41
N SER A 46 5.50 2.76 23.10
CA SER A 46 5.22 1.48 22.43
C SER A 46 3.85 1.47 21.75
N LEU A 47 2.85 2.11 22.35
CA LEU A 47 1.53 2.28 21.72
C LEU A 47 1.60 3.21 20.51
N ALA A 48 2.30 4.33 20.62
CA ALA A 48 2.49 5.26 19.50
C ALA A 48 3.22 4.61 18.31
N LEU A 49 4.26 3.80 18.59
CA LEU A 49 4.95 3.01 17.57
C LEU A 49 4.01 1.99 16.92
N TRP A 50 3.22 1.28 17.70
CA TRP A 50 2.26 0.32 17.17
C TRP A 50 1.21 0.99 16.26
N GLU A 51 0.61 2.10 16.68
CA GLU A 51 -0.38 2.85 15.88
C GLU A 51 0.23 3.34 14.56
N ARG A 52 1.46 3.85 14.60
CA ARG A 52 2.20 4.24 13.40
C ARG A 52 2.46 3.05 12.49
N GLY A 53 2.84 1.90 13.05
CA GLY A 53 3.04 0.65 12.31
C GLY A 53 1.77 0.21 11.59
N GLU A 54 0.63 0.23 12.28
CA GLU A 54 -0.69 -0.07 11.70
C GLU A 54 -1.05 0.85 10.54
N GLN A 55 -0.77 2.15 10.66
CA GLN A 55 -1.02 3.11 9.59
C GLN A 55 -0.15 2.84 8.37
N LEU A 56 1.14 2.56 8.57
CA LEU A 56 2.07 2.23 7.48
C LEU A 56 1.71 0.92 6.80
N ALA A 57 1.35 -0.12 7.57
CA ALA A 57 0.88 -1.40 7.03
C ALA A 57 -0.34 -1.21 6.12
N LYS A 58 -1.32 -0.38 6.54
CA LYS A 58 -2.48 -0.03 5.70
C LYS A 58 -2.07 0.67 4.41
N VAL A 59 -1.07 1.54 4.43
CA VAL A 59 -0.55 2.20 3.22
C VAL A 59 0.06 1.16 2.28
N CYS A 60 0.94 0.30 2.79
CA CYS A 60 1.54 -0.79 2.01
C CYS A 60 0.49 -1.70 1.38
N GLN A 61 -0.53 -2.10 2.16
CA GLN A 61 -1.59 -2.97 1.68
C GLN A 61 -2.37 -2.34 0.52
N ARG A 62 -2.74 -1.05 0.61
CA ARG A 62 -3.43 -0.35 -0.49
C ARG A 62 -2.64 -0.37 -1.80
N TRP A 63 -1.32 -0.20 -1.72
CA TRP A 63 -0.44 -0.29 -2.89
C TRP A 63 -0.43 -1.70 -3.50
N LEU A 64 -0.33 -2.73 -2.65
CA LEU A 64 -0.31 -4.13 -3.10
C LEU A 64 -1.65 -4.57 -3.68
N ASP A 65 -2.77 -4.19 -3.07
CA ASP A 65 -4.12 -4.48 -3.57
C ASP A 65 -4.35 -3.83 -4.93
N GLY A 66 -3.97 -2.55 -5.02
CA GLY A 66 -3.95 -1.83 -6.27
C GLY A 66 -3.10 -2.51 -7.34
N ALA A 67 -2.00 -3.14 -6.95
CA ALA A 67 -1.16 -3.92 -7.84
C ALA A 67 -1.76 -5.20 -8.35
N ARG A 68 -2.42 -5.91 -7.44
CA ARG A 68 -3.13 -7.12 -7.77
C ARG A 68 -4.25 -6.85 -8.77
N ALA A 69 -5.08 -5.83 -8.51
CA ALA A 69 -6.22 -5.51 -9.36
C ALA A 69 -5.84 -5.23 -10.83
N ARG A 70 -4.70 -4.59 -11.06
CA ARG A 70 -4.22 -4.28 -12.42
C ARG A 70 -3.68 -5.50 -13.15
N LEU A 71 -3.00 -6.38 -12.42
CA LEU A 71 -2.55 -7.65 -12.99
C LEU A 71 -3.76 -8.49 -13.40
N ASP A 72 -4.77 -8.58 -12.53
CA ASP A 72 -6.00 -9.32 -12.82
C ASP A 72 -6.75 -8.71 -14.03
N ALA A 73 -6.82 -7.38 -14.13
CA ALA A 73 -7.41 -6.70 -15.29
C ALA A 73 -6.64 -6.93 -16.60
N ALA A 74 -5.30 -6.91 -16.56
CA ALA A 74 -4.48 -7.18 -17.73
C ALA A 74 -4.65 -8.64 -18.22
N LEU A 75 -4.69 -9.59 -17.29
CA LEU A 75 -4.93 -11.00 -17.62
C LEU A 75 -6.30 -11.22 -18.27
N ALA A 76 -7.36 -10.61 -17.71
CA ALA A 76 -8.70 -10.71 -18.27
C ALA A 76 -8.81 -10.09 -19.68
N ALA A 77 -8.11 -8.98 -19.93
CA ALA A 77 -8.07 -8.34 -21.25
C ALA A 77 -7.38 -9.24 -22.31
N GLU A 78 -6.27 -9.88 -21.95
CA GLU A 78 -5.57 -10.84 -22.82
C GLU A 78 -6.44 -12.06 -23.14
N GLU A 79 -7.15 -12.61 -22.14
CA GLU A 79 -8.09 -13.72 -22.34
C GLU A 79 -9.23 -13.36 -23.30
N ALA A 80 -9.81 -12.16 -23.16
CA ALA A 80 -10.85 -11.68 -24.06
C ALA A 80 -10.34 -11.44 -25.48
N ALA A 81 -9.09 -10.98 -25.64
CA ALA A 81 -8.47 -10.75 -26.95
C ALA A 81 -8.08 -12.04 -27.68
N GLY A 82 -7.75 -13.11 -26.96
CA GLY A 82 -7.40 -14.42 -27.53
C GLY A 82 -8.57 -15.31 -27.93
N GLN A 83 -9.82 -14.91 -27.63
CA GLN A 83 -11.04 -15.69 -27.87
C GLN A 83 -11.90 -15.15 -29.03
N GLY A 84 -11.43 -14.12 -29.75
CA GLY A 84 -12.06 -13.54 -30.94
C GLY A 84 -11.27 -13.80 -32.22
#